data_AF-A0A7S4QFD5-F1
#
_entry.id   AF-A0A7S4QFD5-F1
#
_cell.length_a   1.000
_cell.length_b   1.000
_cell.length_c   1.000
_cell.angle_alpha   90.00
_cell.angle_beta   90.00
_cell.angle_gamma   90.00
#
_symmetry.space_group_name_H-M   'P 1'
#
loop_
_entity.id
_entity.type
_entity.pdbx_description
1 polymer ?
#
loop_
_entity_poly.entity_id
_entity_poly.type
_entity_poly.pdbx_seq_one_letter_code
_entity_poly.pdbx_strand_id
1 'polypeptide(L)'
;VSAVSSDDTQDANHCGTRGRVAMTSNHKLVCARAARREYSEAYQRGIRDYRYSRCNATVCAKHFLAWLPQPVVLSILGHVQEPEVAQLAWDGAVSLENRDARSRQAAFRVVARMRPLLPGEREDGTYASLSTEDSNNAVVVHDGRVHRDGRTLYMVHSRFCLDRVFGAGEANEAVYSDTAGPLLRAAMAGGRATLLLFGQTGTGKTYTARALLDRISEELFASSPSASALATVDSAR
;
A
#
# COMPACT_ATOMS: atom_id res chain seq x y z
N VAL A 1 -61.98 10.69 20.74
CA VAL A 1 -61.79 10.84 19.29
C VAL A 1 -60.72 9.82 18.88
N SER A 2 -61.19 8.78 18.19
CA SER A 2 -60.56 7.64 17.48
C SER A 2 -59.02 7.67 17.37
N ALA A 3 -58.26 6.68 17.88
CA ALA A 3 -58.08 5.27 17.47
C ALA A 3 -57.02 5.04 16.37
N VAL A 4 -55.95 4.29 16.72
CA VAL A 4 -55.30 3.13 16.03
C VAL A 4 -54.66 3.41 14.63
N SER A 5 -53.51 2.93 14.15
CA SER A 5 -52.60 1.75 14.30
C SER A 5 -51.27 2.09 13.57
N SER A 6 -50.09 1.73 14.08
CA SER A 6 -49.24 0.56 13.73
C SER A 6 -48.43 0.63 12.42
N ASP A 7 -47.15 0.24 12.54
CA ASP A 7 -46.31 -0.47 11.55
C ASP A 7 -45.81 0.31 10.32
N ASP A 8 -44.65 0.04 9.70
CA ASP A 8 -43.36 -0.58 10.02
C ASP A 8 -42.52 -0.39 8.72
N THR A 9 -41.20 -0.60 8.77
CA THR A 9 -40.32 -0.98 7.63
C THR A 9 -40.02 -0.03 6.44
N GLN A 10 -38.71 0.23 6.28
CA GLN A 10 -37.86 0.09 5.06
C GLN A 10 -38.52 0.21 3.67
N ASP A 11 -37.99 1.08 2.78
CA ASP A 11 -37.07 0.61 1.73
C ASP A 11 -36.53 1.69 0.78
N ALA A 12 -35.50 1.25 0.07
CA ALA A 12 -34.56 1.92 -0.82
C ALA A 12 -35.12 2.58 -2.11
N ASN A 13 -34.21 3.34 -2.73
CA ASN A 13 -34.09 3.64 -4.17
C ASN A 13 -35.13 4.55 -4.84
N HIS A 14 -34.68 5.76 -5.22
CA HIS A 14 -35.01 6.25 -6.57
C HIS A 14 -33.85 7.04 -7.21
N CYS A 15 -33.39 6.49 -8.33
CA CYS A 15 -32.58 7.12 -9.35
C CYS A 15 -33.47 8.05 -10.20
N GLY A 16 -32.97 9.23 -10.55
CA GLY A 16 -33.45 10.00 -11.71
C GLY A 16 -33.85 11.44 -11.41
N THR A 17 -33.07 12.39 -11.93
CA THR A 17 -33.51 13.30 -13.02
C THR A 17 -32.40 14.30 -13.36
N ARG A 18 -32.11 14.42 -14.66
CA ARG A 18 -31.26 15.48 -15.23
C ARG A 18 -31.96 16.81 -15.04
N GLY A 19 -31.32 17.73 -14.31
CA GLY A 19 -31.74 19.11 -14.15
C GLY A 19 -30.51 20.00 -13.99
N ARG A 20 -30.46 21.07 -14.78
CA ARG A 20 -29.46 22.16 -14.76
C ARG A 20 -28.93 22.44 -13.34
N VAL A 21 -27.64 22.20 -13.10
CA VAL A 21 -27.02 22.58 -11.82
C VAL A 21 -26.69 24.06 -11.87
N ALA A 22 -27.62 24.88 -11.36
CA ALA A 22 -27.27 26.18 -10.83
C ALA A 22 -26.32 25.96 -9.64
N MET A 23 -25.12 26.55 -9.69
CA MET A 23 -24.21 26.58 -8.56
C MET A 23 -24.80 27.48 -7.46
N THR A 24 -25.72 26.94 -6.67
CA THR A 24 -26.08 27.51 -5.38
C THR A 24 -25.13 26.92 -4.34
N SER A 25 -24.36 27.82 -3.72
CA SER A 25 -23.39 27.54 -2.67
C SER A 25 -24.08 27.01 -1.42
N ASN A 26 -24.38 25.71 -1.39
CA ASN A 26 -24.71 25.00 -0.16
C ASN A 26 -23.46 24.23 0.28
N HIS A 27 -22.76 24.77 1.27
CA HIS A 27 -21.69 24.09 1.99
C HIS A 27 -22.27 22.87 2.74
N LYS A 28 -22.57 21.80 2.02
CA LYS A 28 -22.75 20.49 2.63
C LYS A 28 -21.35 20.00 2.96
N LEU A 29 -21.10 19.72 4.25
CA LEU A 29 -19.97 18.91 4.67
C LEU A 29 -20.07 17.59 3.91
N VAL A 30 -19.33 17.48 2.81
CA VAL A 30 -19.30 16.28 1.99
C VAL A 30 -18.59 15.22 2.84
N CYS A 31 -19.25 14.10 3.12
CA CYS A 31 -18.60 13.03 3.87
C CYS A 31 -17.36 12.54 3.10
N ALA A 32 -16.34 12.05 3.79
CA ALA A 32 -15.06 11.66 3.16
C ALA A 32 -15.24 10.71 1.96
N ARG A 33 -16.27 9.85 1.98
CA ARG A 33 -16.60 8.96 0.86
C ARG A 33 -17.09 9.71 -0.39
N ALA A 34 -17.93 10.72 -0.23
CA ALA A 34 -18.40 11.54 -1.34
C ALA A 34 -17.30 12.47 -1.87
N ALA A 35 -16.47 13.03 -0.98
CA ALA A 35 -15.33 13.87 -1.37
C ALA A 35 -14.29 13.07 -2.19
N ARG A 36 -14.07 11.79 -1.84
CA ARG A 36 -13.22 10.89 -2.63
C ARG A 36 -13.73 10.68 -4.05
N ARG A 37 -15.04 10.66 -4.27
CA ARG A 37 -15.63 10.50 -5.61
C ARG A 37 -15.56 11.82 -6.38
N GLU A 38 -16.00 12.91 -5.74
CA GLU A 38 -16.04 14.25 -6.31
C GLU A 38 -14.67 14.77 -6.73
N TYR A 39 -13.65 14.58 -5.88
CA TYR A 39 -12.29 15.09 -6.11
C TYR A 39 -11.29 14.01 -6.56
N SER A 40 -11.79 12.85 -7.00
CA SER A 40 -10.97 11.69 -7.40
C SER A 40 -9.90 12.06 -8.42
N GLU A 41 -10.25 12.82 -9.46
CA GLU A 41 -9.31 13.23 -10.51
C GLU A 41 -8.19 14.14 -10.00
N ALA A 42 -8.53 15.10 -9.13
CA ALA A 42 -7.56 16.02 -8.54
C ALA A 42 -6.57 15.27 -7.63
N TYR A 43 -7.06 14.32 -6.83
CA TYR A 43 -6.21 13.48 -6.00
C TYR A 43 -5.32 12.54 -6.82
N GLN A 44 -5.86 11.93 -7.89
CA GLN A 44 -5.05 11.12 -8.81
C GLN A 44 -3.98 11.95 -9.52
N ARG A 45 -4.28 13.21 -9.85
CA ARG A 45 -3.29 14.15 -10.38
C ARG A 45 -2.16 14.38 -9.38
N GLY A 46 -2.47 14.70 -8.13
CA GLY A 46 -1.42 14.87 -7.10
C GLY A 46 -0.56 13.62 -6.88
N ILE A 47 -1.15 12.42 -6.90
CA ILE A 47 -0.40 11.15 -6.84
C ILE A 47 0.54 11.02 -8.05
N ARG A 48 0.04 11.36 -9.23
CA ARG A 48 0.82 11.32 -10.47
C ARG A 48 1.95 12.35 -10.44
N ASP A 49 1.72 13.53 -9.91
CA ASP A 49 2.73 14.60 -9.79
C ASP A 49 3.86 14.16 -8.86
N TYR A 50 3.55 13.50 -7.72
CA TYR A 50 4.57 12.85 -6.89
C TYR A 50 5.37 11.79 -7.65
N ARG A 51 4.71 10.94 -8.45
CA ARG A 51 5.42 9.92 -9.24
C ARG A 51 6.35 10.55 -10.28
N TYR A 52 5.90 11.59 -10.97
CA TYR A 52 6.75 12.36 -11.88
C TYR A 52 7.92 13.01 -11.13
N SER A 53 7.68 13.54 -9.93
CA SER A 53 8.73 14.08 -9.06
C SER A 53 9.81 13.06 -8.75
N ARG A 54 9.43 11.82 -8.41
CA ARG A 54 10.39 10.74 -8.17
C ARG A 54 11.19 10.37 -9.41
N CYS A 55 10.54 10.28 -10.57
CA CYS A 55 11.24 10.03 -11.83
C CYS A 55 12.27 11.15 -12.11
N ASN A 56 11.85 12.42 -11.97
CA ASN A 56 12.74 13.57 -12.16
C ASN A 56 13.90 13.54 -11.18
N ALA A 57 13.65 13.28 -9.89
CA ALA A 57 14.69 13.14 -8.88
C ALA A 57 15.70 12.05 -9.24
N THR A 58 15.23 10.87 -9.68
CA THR A 58 16.10 9.74 -10.08
C THR A 58 16.98 10.11 -11.27
N VAL A 59 16.40 10.71 -12.31
CA VAL A 59 17.11 11.14 -13.52
C VAL A 59 18.12 12.23 -13.18
N CYS A 60 17.71 13.23 -12.41
CA CYS A 60 18.58 14.31 -11.98
C CYS A 60 19.73 13.81 -11.12
N ALA A 61 19.48 12.89 -10.20
CA ALA A 61 20.53 12.29 -9.39
C ALA A 61 21.55 11.54 -10.25
N LYS A 62 21.08 10.78 -11.24
CA LYS A 62 21.95 10.01 -12.13
C LYS A 62 22.80 10.89 -13.05
N HIS A 63 22.27 12.00 -13.54
CA HIS A 63 22.91 12.80 -14.58
C HIS A 63 23.53 14.10 -14.10
N PHE A 64 22.99 14.74 -13.06
CA PHE A 64 23.44 16.06 -12.60
C PHE A 64 24.32 16.04 -11.37
N LEU A 65 24.22 15.04 -10.48
CA LEU A 65 25.08 15.01 -9.28
C LEU A 65 26.57 14.81 -9.58
N ALA A 66 26.91 14.37 -10.79
CA ALA A 66 28.29 14.34 -11.27
C ALA A 66 28.87 15.76 -11.55
N TRP A 67 28.00 16.76 -11.74
CA TRP A 67 28.38 18.10 -12.21
C TRP A 67 27.92 19.22 -11.25
N LEU A 68 26.85 19.00 -10.49
CA LEU A 68 26.21 19.99 -9.64
C LEU A 68 26.04 19.47 -8.21
N PRO A 69 26.29 20.31 -7.19
CA PRO A 69 25.96 19.97 -5.80
C PRO A 69 24.47 19.68 -5.63
N GLN A 70 24.13 18.73 -4.75
CA GLN A 70 22.73 18.34 -4.45
C GLN A 70 21.80 19.53 -4.16
N PRO A 71 22.16 20.56 -3.37
CA PRO A 71 21.27 21.70 -3.13
C PRO A 71 20.86 22.45 -4.39
N VAL A 72 21.75 22.53 -5.39
CA VAL A 72 21.44 23.18 -6.68
C VAL A 72 20.44 22.34 -7.46
N VAL A 73 20.64 21.02 -7.49
CA VAL A 73 19.72 20.10 -8.17
C VAL A 73 18.33 20.13 -7.53
N LEU A 74 18.26 20.14 -6.20
CA LEU A 74 17.00 20.28 -5.45
C LEU A 74 16.31 21.62 -5.72
N SER A 75 17.06 22.72 -5.81
CA SER A 75 16.50 24.02 -6.18
C SER A 75 15.88 24.01 -7.58
N ILE A 76 16.54 23.35 -8.55
CA ILE A 76 16.00 23.19 -9.92
C ILE A 76 14.71 22.37 -9.88
N LEU A 77 14.69 21.25 -9.15
CA LEU A 77 13.50 20.42 -9.01
C LEU A 77 12.34 21.18 -8.33
N GLY A 78 12.64 21.98 -7.31
CA GLY A 78 11.69 22.84 -6.61
C GLY A 78 11.15 24.01 -7.44
N HIS A 79 11.72 24.30 -8.62
CA HIS A 79 11.13 25.24 -9.58
C HIS A 79 10.14 24.56 -10.54
N VAL A 80 10.25 23.24 -10.70
CA VAL A 80 9.35 22.45 -11.54
C VAL A 80 8.14 21.95 -10.73
N GLN A 81 8.31 21.79 -9.42
CA GLN A 81 7.36 21.12 -8.53
C GLN A 81 7.36 21.75 -7.14
N GLU A 82 6.32 21.50 -6.36
CA GLU A 82 6.26 21.91 -4.95
C GLU A 82 7.53 21.44 -4.21
N PRO A 83 8.27 22.34 -3.53
CA PRO A 83 9.56 22.02 -2.92
C PRO A 83 9.50 20.83 -1.95
N GLU A 84 8.43 20.72 -1.15
CA GLU A 84 8.23 19.61 -0.21
C GLU A 84 8.06 18.28 -0.95
N VAL A 85 7.35 18.27 -2.08
CA VAL A 85 7.15 17.09 -2.92
C VAL A 85 8.46 16.68 -3.58
N ALA A 86 9.21 17.65 -4.10
CA ALA A 86 10.52 17.44 -4.70
C ALA A 86 11.52 16.85 -3.70
N GLN A 87 11.59 17.39 -2.48
CA GLN A 87 12.44 16.89 -1.41
C GLN A 87 12.04 15.47 -1.00
N LEU A 88 10.75 15.22 -0.73
CA LEU A 88 10.28 13.90 -0.36
C LEU A 88 10.54 12.86 -1.45
N ALA A 89 10.32 13.23 -2.71
CA ALA A 89 10.58 12.37 -3.85
C ALA A 89 12.08 12.09 -4.03
N TRP A 90 12.93 13.08 -3.77
CA TRP A 90 14.38 12.92 -3.74
C TRP A 90 14.81 11.94 -2.66
N ASP A 91 14.29 12.09 -1.44
CA ASP A 91 14.56 11.17 -0.35
C ASP A 91 14.02 9.76 -0.64
N GLY A 92 12.92 9.67 -1.38
CA GLY A 92 12.30 8.46 -1.91
C GLY A 92 13.11 7.72 -2.97
N ALA A 93 13.84 8.45 -3.80
CA ALA A 93 14.47 7.94 -5.01
C ALA A 93 15.99 7.82 -4.91
N VAL A 94 16.63 8.71 -4.17
CA VAL A 94 18.07 8.92 -4.14
C VAL A 94 18.64 8.58 -2.76
N SER A 95 17.98 9.04 -1.69
CA SER A 95 18.39 8.76 -0.32
C SER A 95 18.04 7.31 0.04
N LEU A 96 19.03 6.42 -0.04
CA LEU A 96 18.91 4.99 0.27
C LEU A 96 19.12 4.69 1.77
N GLU A 97 18.61 5.56 2.65
CA GLU A 97 18.83 5.49 4.11
C GLU A 97 18.38 4.17 4.76
N ASN A 98 17.45 3.46 4.11
CA ASN A 98 16.86 2.20 4.56
C ASN A 98 17.19 1.02 3.62
N ARG A 99 18.29 1.11 2.86
CA ARG A 99 18.72 0.06 1.92
C ARG A 99 18.99 -1.29 2.60
N ASP A 100 19.64 -1.24 3.75
CA ASP A 100 20.08 -2.42 4.49
C ASP A 100 18.99 -3.00 5.41
N ALA A 101 17.75 -2.52 5.28
CA ALA A 101 16.66 -2.96 6.15
C ALA A 101 16.38 -4.47 6.07
N ARG A 102 16.61 -5.08 4.90
CA ARG A 102 16.43 -6.52 4.70
C ARG A 102 17.54 -7.37 5.34
N SER A 103 18.76 -6.84 5.42
CA SER A 103 19.93 -7.54 5.95
C SER A 103 20.10 -7.33 7.46
N ARG A 104 19.41 -6.34 8.04
CA ARG A 104 19.40 -6.14 9.49
C ARG A 104 18.88 -7.38 10.21
N GLN A 105 19.77 -8.01 10.97
CA GLN A 105 19.40 -9.06 11.91
C GLN A 105 18.78 -8.40 13.15
N ALA A 106 17.45 -8.39 13.20
CA ALA A 106 16.70 -7.90 14.33
C ALA A 106 15.81 -9.02 14.90
N ALA A 107 15.61 -9.01 16.22
CA ALA A 107 14.76 -9.98 16.91
C ALA A 107 13.28 -9.86 16.50
N PHE A 108 12.87 -8.68 16.01
CA PHE A 108 11.56 -8.42 15.44
C PHE A 108 11.72 -7.72 14.08
N ARG A 109 10.83 -8.01 13.14
CA ARG A 109 10.77 -7.33 11.83
C ARG A 109 9.34 -6.84 11.57
N VAL A 110 9.22 -5.65 11.03
CA VAL A 110 7.96 -5.03 10.61
C VAL A 110 7.89 -5.04 9.10
N VAL A 111 6.86 -5.70 8.59
CA VAL A 111 6.67 -5.92 7.16
C VAL A 111 5.29 -5.46 6.74
N ALA A 112 5.20 -4.67 5.67
CA ALA A 112 3.93 -4.27 5.09
C ALA A 112 3.69 -4.98 3.77
N ARG A 113 2.43 -5.33 3.49
CA ARG A 113 1.98 -5.85 2.21
C ARG A 113 0.83 -5.01 1.69
N MET A 114 1.02 -4.39 0.54
CA MET A 114 -0.04 -3.71 -0.19
C MET A 114 -0.82 -4.74 -1.01
N ARG A 115 -2.15 -4.74 -0.91
CA ARG A 115 -2.99 -5.53 -1.82
C ARG A 115 -3.31 -4.74 -3.10
N PRO A 116 -3.54 -5.39 -4.24
CA PRO A 116 -4.08 -4.71 -5.41
C PRO A 116 -5.51 -4.21 -5.15
N LEU A 117 -5.92 -3.22 -5.94
CA LEU A 117 -7.32 -2.80 -6.05
C LEU A 117 -8.15 -3.97 -6.60
N LEU A 118 -9.25 -4.27 -5.92
CA LEU A 118 -10.22 -5.29 -6.31
C LEU A 118 -11.01 -4.85 -7.57
N PRO A 119 -11.58 -5.78 -8.34
CA PRO A 119 -12.37 -5.43 -9.54
C PRO A 119 -13.50 -4.44 -9.24
N GLY A 120 -14.35 -4.73 -8.23
CA GLY A 120 -15.45 -3.83 -7.85
C GLY A 120 -14.97 -2.45 -7.36
N GLU A 121 -13.78 -2.36 -6.76
CA GLU A 121 -13.20 -1.07 -6.38
C GLU A 121 -12.80 -0.24 -7.60
N ARG A 122 -12.32 -0.88 -8.66
CA ARG A 122 -11.99 -0.20 -9.93
C ARG A 122 -13.25 0.25 -10.65
N GLU A 123 -14.28 -0.59 -10.66
CA GLU A 123 -15.61 -0.27 -11.23
C GLU A 123 -16.26 0.91 -10.50
N ASP A 124 -16.09 0.99 -9.18
CA ASP A 124 -16.55 2.11 -8.35
C ASP A 124 -15.75 3.42 -8.54
N GLY A 125 -14.76 3.43 -9.45
CA GLY A 125 -13.91 4.59 -9.71
C GLY A 125 -12.94 4.93 -8.56
N THR A 126 -12.63 3.97 -7.69
CA THR A 126 -11.62 4.17 -6.65
C THR A 126 -10.21 4.13 -7.24
N TYR A 127 -9.26 4.71 -6.51
CA TYR A 127 -7.87 4.80 -6.95
C TYR A 127 -6.91 4.37 -5.83
N ALA A 128 -5.71 3.98 -6.23
CA ALA A 128 -4.67 3.56 -5.29
C ALA A 128 -4.03 4.80 -4.65
N SER A 129 -4.36 5.06 -3.38
CA SER A 129 -3.79 6.16 -2.58
C SER A 129 -2.46 5.81 -1.92
N LEU A 130 -1.89 4.65 -2.24
CA LEU A 130 -0.62 4.17 -1.72
C LEU A 130 0.36 3.93 -2.88
N SER A 131 1.63 4.22 -2.65
CA SER A 131 2.74 3.82 -3.52
C SER A 131 3.82 3.10 -2.70
N THR A 132 4.57 2.21 -3.34
CA THR A 132 5.69 1.49 -2.71
C THR A 132 7.03 1.97 -3.25
N GLU A 133 8.07 1.85 -2.42
CA GLU A 133 9.46 2.16 -2.78
C GLU A 133 10.32 0.94 -2.49
N ASP A 134 10.65 0.18 -3.54
CA ASP A 134 11.34 -1.11 -3.37
C ASP A 134 12.78 -0.94 -2.90
N SER A 135 13.45 0.14 -3.33
CA SER A 135 14.84 0.46 -3.00
C SER A 135 15.04 0.83 -1.52
N ASN A 136 14.05 1.50 -0.92
CA ASN A 136 14.11 1.97 0.46
C ASN A 136 13.15 1.24 1.40
N ASN A 137 12.52 0.15 0.95
CA ASN A 137 11.51 -0.61 1.68
C ASN A 137 10.50 0.32 2.38
N ALA A 138 9.91 1.24 1.61
CA ALA A 138 9.01 2.26 2.15
C ALA A 138 7.62 2.22 1.50
N VAL A 139 6.61 2.62 2.28
CA VAL A 139 5.26 2.90 1.81
C VAL A 139 5.05 4.40 1.83
N VAL A 140 4.51 4.94 0.74
CA VAL A 140 4.09 6.34 0.65
C VAL A 140 2.57 6.39 0.65
N VAL A 141 2.02 7.11 1.61
CA VAL A 141 0.59 7.40 1.74
C VAL A 141 0.31 8.74 1.08
N HIS A 142 -0.60 8.77 0.13
CA HIS A 142 -1.07 9.98 -0.53
C HIS A 142 -2.44 10.36 0.04
N ASP A 143 -2.43 11.31 0.98
CA ASP A 143 -3.62 11.78 1.68
C ASP A 143 -4.15 13.06 1.03
N GLY A 144 -5.25 12.90 0.28
CA GLY A 144 -5.95 14.02 -0.35
C GLY A 144 -6.84 14.72 0.65
N ARG A 145 -6.57 15.99 0.90
CA ARG A 145 -7.29 16.81 1.87
C ARG A 145 -7.95 18.00 1.21
N VAL A 146 -9.04 18.42 1.82
CA VAL A 146 -9.73 19.66 1.50
C VAL A 146 -9.37 20.68 2.58
N HIS A 147 -8.96 21.87 2.18
CA HIS A 147 -8.66 22.97 3.07
C HIS A 147 -9.94 23.44 3.78
N ARG A 148 -9.79 24.22 4.86
CA ARG A 148 -10.92 24.70 5.67
C ARG A 148 -11.89 25.59 4.89
N ASP A 149 -11.43 26.18 3.79
CA ASP A 149 -12.27 26.95 2.86
C ASP A 149 -13.25 26.08 2.05
N GLY A 150 -13.11 24.75 2.08
CA GLY A 150 -13.94 23.80 1.35
C GLY A 150 -13.74 23.83 -0.17
N ARG A 151 -12.70 24.51 -0.68
CA ARG A 151 -12.45 24.72 -2.12
C ARG A 151 -11.04 24.32 -2.53
N THR A 152 -10.06 24.58 -1.67
CA THR A 152 -8.66 24.33 -1.98
C THR A 152 -8.33 22.87 -1.65
N LEU A 153 -8.02 22.09 -2.68
CA LEU A 153 -7.55 20.71 -2.54
C LEU A 153 -6.04 20.72 -2.39
N TYR A 154 -5.52 19.90 -1.48
CA TYR A 154 -4.08 19.69 -1.34
C TYR A 154 -3.77 18.23 -1.03
N MET A 155 -2.55 17.82 -1.37
CA MET A 155 -2.07 16.47 -1.14
C MET A 155 -0.99 16.50 -0.06
N VAL A 156 -1.14 15.62 0.93
CA VAL A 156 -0.09 15.36 1.92
C VAL A 156 0.49 14.00 1.61
N HIS A 157 1.82 13.94 1.50
CA HIS A 157 2.54 12.71 1.28
C HIS A 157 3.28 12.32 2.56
N SER A 158 3.04 11.11 3.04
CA SER A 158 3.69 10.59 4.24
C SER A 158 4.42 9.29 3.89
N ARG A 159 5.70 9.24 4.23
CA ARG A 159 6.58 8.13 3.89
C ARG A 159 6.94 7.34 5.14
N PHE A 160 6.82 6.02 5.07
CA PHE A 160 7.07 5.11 6.17
C PHE A 160 8.06 4.03 5.73
N CYS A 161 9.26 4.06 6.29
CA CYS A 161 10.30 3.05 6.07
C CYS A 161 10.08 1.86 7.00
N LEU A 162 10.15 0.64 6.46
CA LEU A 162 9.95 -0.62 7.16
C LEU A 162 11.09 -1.60 6.84
N ASP A 163 11.11 -2.77 7.48
CA ASP A 163 12.13 -3.80 7.18
C ASP A 163 11.91 -4.41 5.79
N ARG A 164 10.63 -4.59 5.43
CA ARG A 164 10.22 -5.00 4.09
C ARG A 164 8.87 -4.41 3.74
N VAL A 165 8.73 -4.01 2.47
CA VAL A 165 7.45 -3.61 1.88
C VAL A 165 7.21 -4.46 0.66
N PHE A 166 6.03 -5.08 0.60
CA PHE A 166 5.55 -5.81 -0.56
C PHE A 166 4.56 -4.99 -1.37
N GLY A 167 4.83 -4.83 -2.66
CA GLY A 167 3.95 -4.17 -3.62
C GLY A 167 2.70 -4.98 -3.95
N ALA A 168 1.72 -4.33 -4.58
CA ALA A 168 0.45 -4.97 -4.97
C ALA A 168 0.62 -6.11 -6.00
N GLY A 169 1.74 -6.16 -6.72
CA GLY A 169 2.04 -7.21 -7.69
C GLY A 169 2.83 -8.40 -7.11
N GLU A 170 3.26 -8.35 -5.84
CA GLU A 170 4.11 -9.41 -5.29
C GLU A 170 3.32 -10.66 -4.90
N ALA A 171 3.82 -11.80 -5.39
CA ALA A 171 3.21 -13.11 -5.18
C ALA A 171 3.36 -13.58 -3.73
N ASN A 172 2.47 -14.49 -3.32
CA ASN A 172 2.54 -15.11 -2.00
C ASN A 172 3.88 -15.83 -1.75
N GLU A 173 4.50 -16.34 -2.81
CA GLU A 173 5.81 -17.00 -2.72
C GLU A 173 6.93 -16.07 -2.25
N ALA A 174 6.97 -14.85 -2.80
CA ALA A 174 7.93 -13.85 -2.40
C ALA A 174 7.70 -13.42 -0.94
N VAL A 175 6.43 -13.31 -0.53
CA VAL A 175 6.07 -13.02 0.87
C VAL A 175 6.53 -14.15 1.78
N TYR A 176 6.27 -15.41 1.41
CA TYR A 176 6.68 -16.59 2.18
C TYR A 176 8.19 -16.64 2.37
N SER A 177 8.93 -16.55 1.27
CA SER A 177 10.40 -16.69 1.24
C SER A 177 11.12 -15.70 2.14
N ASP A 178 10.60 -14.46 2.25
CA ASP A 178 11.25 -13.37 2.99
C ASP A 178 10.73 -13.24 4.44
N THR A 179 9.52 -13.75 4.72
CA THR A 179 8.88 -13.68 6.05
C THR A 179 8.83 -15.03 6.77
N ALA A 180 7.89 -15.90 6.41
CA ALA A 180 7.58 -17.14 7.13
C ALA A 180 8.65 -18.23 6.95
N GLY A 181 9.30 -18.34 5.78
CA GLY A 181 10.33 -19.35 5.52
C GLY A 181 11.51 -19.30 6.51
N PRO A 182 12.15 -18.14 6.73
CA PRO A 182 13.19 -17.98 7.75
C PRO A 182 12.70 -18.33 9.17
N LEU A 183 11.46 -17.99 9.50
CA LEU A 183 10.85 -18.30 10.80
C LEU A 183 10.62 -19.81 10.97
N LEU A 184 10.16 -20.50 9.92
CA LEU A 184 9.97 -21.94 9.91
C LEU A 184 11.31 -22.66 10.12
N ARG A 185 12.35 -22.28 9.38
CA ARG A 185 13.69 -22.86 9.54
C ARG A 185 14.25 -22.64 10.95
N ALA A 186 14.04 -21.46 11.53
CA ALA A 186 14.44 -21.19 12.91
C ALA A 186 13.68 -22.06 13.92
N ALA A 187 12.37 -22.28 13.70
CA ALA A 187 11.56 -23.17 14.53
C ALA A 187 11.98 -24.64 14.40
N MET A 188 12.29 -25.10 13.19
CA MET A 188 12.79 -26.45 12.93
C MET A 188 14.16 -26.71 13.58
N ALA A 189 14.99 -25.68 13.72
CA ALA A 189 16.25 -25.74 14.46
C ALA A 189 16.07 -25.73 16.00
N GLY A 190 14.83 -25.83 16.50
CA GLY A 190 14.51 -25.82 17.94
C GLY A 190 14.25 -24.44 18.53
N GLY A 191 14.25 -23.39 17.70
CA GLY A 191 13.88 -22.02 18.11
C GLY A 191 12.37 -21.82 18.27
N ARG A 192 12.00 -20.61 18.71
CA ARG A 192 10.59 -20.16 18.74
C ARG A 192 10.44 -18.97 17.81
N ALA A 193 9.42 -19.02 16.97
CA ALA A 193 9.11 -17.95 16.03
C ALA A 193 7.61 -17.60 16.12
N THR A 194 7.28 -16.35 15.86
CA THR A 194 5.89 -15.87 15.86
C THR A 194 5.69 -14.91 14.69
N LEU A 195 4.63 -15.13 13.91
CA LEU A 195 4.22 -14.26 12.83
C LEU A 195 2.85 -13.67 13.15
N LEU A 196 2.76 -12.35 13.20
CA LEU A 196 1.52 -11.62 13.44
C LEU A 196 1.06 -10.95 12.15
N LEU A 197 -0.20 -11.16 11.78
CA LEU A 197 -0.82 -10.47 10.65
C LEU A 197 -1.76 -9.38 11.18
N PHE A 198 -1.41 -8.13 10.91
CA PHE A 198 -2.15 -6.96 11.39
C PHE A 198 -2.76 -6.15 10.23
N GLY A 199 -3.88 -5.45 10.50
CA GLY A 199 -4.56 -4.57 9.55
C GLY A 199 -6.08 -4.63 9.63
N GLN A 200 -6.76 -3.72 8.92
CA GLN A 200 -8.23 -3.65 8.86
C GLN A 200 -8.85 -4.87 8.15
N THR A 201 -10.14 -5.15 8.39
CA THR A 201 -10.90 -6.12 7.59
C THR A 201 -10.83 -5.77 6.10
N GLY A 202 -10.66 -6.78 5.23
CA GLY A 202 -10.54 -6.58 3.78
C GLY A 202 -9.14 -6.19 3.27
N THR A 203 -8.10 -6.13 4.12
CA THR A 203 -6.72 -5.83 3.67
C THR A 203 -5.93 -7.06 3.21
N GLY A 204 -6.52 -8.26 3.26
CA GLY A 204 -5.86 -9.49 2.79
C GLY A 204 -5.09 -10.29 3.86
N LYS A 205 -5.34 -10.06 5.15
CA LYS A 205 -4.78 -10.87 6.25
C LYS A 205 -5.06 -12.35 6.07
N THR A 206 -6.34 -12.73 5.94
CA THR A 206 -6.74 -14.14 5.78
C THR A 206 -6.19 -14.76 4.50
N TYR A 207 -6.20 -14.00 3.40
CA TYR A 207 -5.61 -14.41 2.13
C TYR A 207 -4.11 -14.74 2.28
N THR A 208 -3.37 -13.86 2.96
CA THR A 208 -1.94 -14.05 3.22
C THR A 208 -1.70 -15.20 4.19
N ALA A 209 -2.44 -15.25 5.30
CA ALA A 209 -2.31 -16.30 6.31
C ALA A 209 -2.51 -17.69 5.71
N ARG A 210 -3.56 -17.89 4.91
CA ARG A 210 -3.81 -19.16 4.24
C ARG A 210 -2.64 -19.57 3.34
N ALA A 211 -2.21 -18.68 2.46
CA ALA A 211 -1.11 -18.97 1.55
C ALA A 211 0.21 -19.29 2.28
N LEU A 212 0.49 -18.60 3.39
CA LEU A 212 1.68 -18.89 4.20
C LEU A 212 1.55 -20.23 4.92
N LEU A 213 0.39 -20.55 5.49
CA LEU A 213 0.17 -21.84 6.18
C LEU A 213 0.27 -23.02 5.22
N ASP A 214 -0.29 -22.90 4.02
CA ASP A 214 -0.18 -23.92 2.97
C ASP A 214 1.30 -24.19 2.66
N ARG A 215 2.10 -23.15 2.42
CA ARG A 215 3.55 -23.27 2.18
C ARG A 215 4.34 -23.83 3.37
N ILE A 216 4.01 -23.38 4.58
CA ILE A 216 4.62 -23.91 5.81
C ILE A 216 4.37 -25.41 5.91
N SER A 217 3.14 -25.87 5.63
CA SER A 217 2.81 -27.28 5.70
C SER A 217 3.59 -28.09 4.66
N GLU A 218 3.68 -27.60 3.42
CA GLU A 218 4.45 -28.24 2.35
C GLU A 218 5.93 -28.38 2.72
N GLU A 219 6.60 -27.31 3.17
CA GLU A 219 8.03 -27.33 3.54
C GLU A 219 8.28 -28.19 4.78
N LEU A 220 7.39 -28.14 5.78
CA LEU A 220 7.51 -28.93 7.01
C LEU A 220 7.40 -30.44 6.73
N PHE A 221 6.45 -30.87 5.89
CA PHE A 221 6.29 -32.29 5.58
C PHE A 221 7.33 -32.80 4.58
N ALA A 222 7.80 -31.95 3.66
CA ALA A 222 8.88 -32.30 2.74
C ALA A 222 10.22 -32.52 3.47
N SER A 223 10.46 -31.81 4.57
CA SER A 223 11.68 -31.91 5.37
C SER A 223 11.64 -32.99 6.46
N SER A 224 10.50 -33.66 6.65
CA SER A 224 10.37 -34.77 7.58
C SER A 224 11.12 -36.02 7.07
N PRO A 225 11.91 -36.72 7.92
CA PRO A 225 12.67 -37.91 7.53
C PRO A 225 11.83 -39.09 7.04
N SER A 226 10.50 -39.06 7.22
CA SER A 226 9.58 -40.06 6.67
C SER A 226 9.42 -39.96 5.14
N ALA A 227 9.64 -38.78 4.54
CA ALA A 227 9.52 -38.59 3.09
C ALA A 227 10.66 -39.29 2.31
N SER A 228 11.88 -39.29 2.86
CA SER A 228 13.01 -40.06 2.29
C SER A 228 12.85 -41.57 2.45
N ALA A 229 12.18 -42.03 3.52
CA ALA A 229 11.91 -43.45 3.72
C ALA A 229 10.84 -43.99 2.74
N LEU A 230 9.81 -43.21 2.43
CA LEU A 230 8.77 -43.57 1.45
C LEU A 230 9.29 -43.62 0.01
N ALA A 231 10.18 -42.70 -0.39
CA ALA A 231 10.77 -42.69 -1.73
C ALA A 231 11.68 -43.91 -2.01
N THR A 232 12.28 -44.51 -0.97
CA THR A 232 13.16 -45.68 -1.12
C THR A 232 12.37 -46.99 -1.24
N VAL A 233 11.12 -47.03 -0.76
CA VAL A 233 10.27 -48.23 -0.83
C VAL A 233 9.62 -48.38 -2.21
N ASP A 234 9.32 -47.27 -2.90
CA ASP A 234 8.70 -47.31 -4.23
C ASP A 234 9.69 -47.58 -5.38
N SER A 235 11.00 -47.41 -5.19
CA SER A 235 12.01 -47.79 -6.19
C SER A 235 12.48 -49.24 -6.08
N ALA A 236 11.97 -50.00 -5.12
CA ALA A 236 12.33 -51.39 -4.84
C ALA A 236 11.22 -52.39 -5.24
N ARG A 237 10.25 -51.95 -6.06
CA ARG A 237 9.20 -52.77 -6.66
C ARG A 237 9.33 -52.84 -8.17
#